data_AF-A0A563D8F4-F1
#
_entry.id   AF-A0A563D8F4-F1
#
_cell.length_a   1.000
_cell.length_b   1.000
_cell.length_c   1.000
_cell.angle_alpha   90.00
_cell.angle_beta   90.00
_cell.angle_gamma   90.00
#
_symmetry.space_group_name_H-M   'P 1'
#
loop_
_entity.id
_entity.type
_entity.pdbx_description
1 polymer ?
#
loop_
_entity_poly.entity_id
_entity_poly.type
_entity_poly.pdbx_seq_one_letter_code
_entity_poly.pdbx_strand_id
1 'polypeptide(L)' 'MGFFSDRSTAAYRRAAEAVQAGNPTTEQREMNERAAKVAGTNSVGSDARAAKEGRLLPRK' A
#
# COMPACT_ATOMS: atom_id res chain seq x y z
N MET A 1 -17.23 5.35 15.49
CA MET A 1 -16.54 4.12 15.94
C MET A 1 -15.92 3.42 14.73
N GLY A 2 -14.65 3.71 14.43
CA GLY A 2 -13.98 3.41 13.15
C GLY A 2 -12.91 2.31 13.21
N PHE A 3 -13.17 1.18 13.85
CA PHE A 3 -12.18 0.11 14.05
C PHE A 3 -11.86 -0.75 12.81
N PHE A 4 -12.63 -0.61 11.73
CA PHE A 4 -12.40 -1.38 10.49
C PHE A 4 -11.44 -0.68 9.50
N SER A 5 -11.29 0.64 9.59
CA SER A 5 -10.44 1.41 8.64
C SER A 5 -8.94 1.22 8.91
N ASP A 6 -8.55 1.08 10.17
CA ASP A 6 -7.14 1.01 10.58
C ASP A 6 -6.46 -0.29 10.13
N ARG A 7 -7.12 -1.45 10.33
CA ARG A 7 -6.60 -2.74 9.86
C ARG A 7 -6.37 -2.78 8.36
N SER A 8 -7.29 -2.22 7.57
CA SER A 8 -7.13 -2.19 6.12
C SER A 8 -6.01 -1.25 5.70
N THR A 9 -5.93 -0.05 6.26
CA THR A 9 -4.90 0.94 5.91
C THR A 9 -3.50 0.44 6.25
N ALA A 10 -3.32 -0.14 7.44
CA ALA A 10 -2.05 -0.73 7.85
C ALA A 10 -1.67 -1.96 6.99
N ALA A 11 -2.63 -2.79 6.60
CA ALA A 11 -2.40 -3.94 5.73
C ALA A 11 -1.97 -3.51 4.32
N TYR A 12 -2.67 -2.55 3.70
CA TYR A 12 -2.29 -2.00 2.41
C TYR A 12 -0.92 -1.31 2.47
N ARG A 13 -0.60 -0.64 3.58
CA ARG A 13 0.70 -0.02 3.79
C ARG A 13 1.81 -1.08 3.87
N ARG A 14 1.64 -2.13 4.68
CA ARG A 14 2.63 -3.23 4.73
C ARG A 14 2.81 -3.90 3.38
N ALA A 15 1.72 -4.04 2.62
CA ALA A 15 1.78 -4.56 1.26
C ALA A 15 2.60 -3.63 0.34
N ALA A 16 2.41 -2.32 0.45
CA ALA A 16 3.20 -1.33 -0.28
C ALA A 16 4.69 -1.39 0.11
N GLU A 17 5.00 -1.43 1.40
CA GLU A 17 6.38 -1.55 1.90
C GLU A 17 7.05 -2.85 1.44
N ALA A 18 6.34 -3.97 1.47
CA ALA A 18 6.88 -5.26 1.00
C ALA A 18 7.13 -5.28 -0.51
N VAL A 19 6.24 -4.65 -1.30
CA VAL A 19 6.45 -4.49 -2.76
C VAL A 19 7.65 -3.60 -3.05
N GLN A 20 7.80 -2.49 -2.32
CA GLN A 20 8.98 -1.62 -2.44
C GLN A 20 10.27 -2.32 -2.01
N ALA A 21 10.22 -3.14 -0.95
CA ALA A 21 11.35 -3.93 -0.48
C ALA A 21 11.76 -5.06 -1.45
N GLY A 22 10.96 -5.30 -2.51
CA GLY A 22 11.25 -6.31 -3.52
C GLY A 22 10.94 -7.76 -3.11
N ASN A 23 10.34 -7.98 -1.92
CA ASN A 23 9.95 -9.30 -1.44
C ASN A 23 8.48 -9.34 -0.95
N PRO A 24 7.49 -8.93 -1.76
CA PRO A 24 6.09 -9.05 -1.40
C PRO A 24 5.61 -10.49 -1.52
N THR A 25 4.72 -10.92 -0.60
CA THR A 25 3.92 -12.12 -0.83
C THR A 25 2.93 -11.89 -1.99
N THR A 26 2.42 -12.96 -2.60
CA THR A 26 1.41 -12.86 -3.66
C THR A 26 0.21 -12.00 -3.23
N GLU A 27 -0.25 -12.21 -2.00
CA GLU A 27 -1.37 -11.48 -1.42
C GLU A 27 -1.05 -9.99 -1.24
N GLN A 28 0.18 -9.65 -0.80
CA GLN A 28 0.63 -8.26 -0.69
C GLN A 28 0.77 -7.57 -2.05
N ARG A 29 1.24 -8.29 -3.07
CA ARG A 29 1.31 -7.74 -4.44
C ARG A 29 -0.08 -7.42 -4.96
N GLU A 30 -1.03 -8.34 -4.85
CA GLU A 30 -2.42 -8.11 -5.27
C GLU A 30 -3.09 -6.98 -4.49
N MET A 31 -2.83 -6.93 -3.18
CA MET A 31 -3.36 -5.90 -2.29
C MET A 31 -2.82 -4.51 -2.68
N ASN A 32 -1.51 -4.40 -2.93
CA ASN A 32 -0.90 -3.18 -3.43
C ASN A 32 -1.48 -2.81 -4.81
N GLU A 33 -1.60 -3.74 -5.76
CA GLU A 33 -2.17 -3.45 -7.08
C GLU A 33 -3.61 -2.94 -7.00
N ARG A 34 -4.43 -3.50 -6.11
CA ARG A 34 -5.80 -3.02 -5.85
C ARG A 34 -5.80 -1.62 -5.25
N ALA A 35 -4.91 -1.33 -4.30
CA ALA A 35 -4.77 0.02 -3.74
C ALA A 35 -4.25 1.01 -4.78
N ALA A 36 -3.27 0.63 -5.60
CA ALA A 36 -2.71 1.49 -6.65
C ALA A 36 -3.76 1.88 -7.71
N LYS A 37 -4.81 1.08 -7.92
CA LYS A 37 -5.95 1.44 -8.79
C LYS A 37 -6.79 2.59 -8.24
N VAL A 38 -6.83 2.78 -6.91
CA VAL A 38 -7.48 3.92 -6.25
C VAL A 38 -6.48 5.01 -5.85
N ALA A 39 -5.29 5.00 -6.45
CA ALA A 39 -4.30 6.08 -6.28
C ALA A 39 -4.88 7.41 -6.79
N GLY A 40 -4.85 8.43 -5.94
CA GLY A 40 -5.41 9.76 -6.23
C GLY A 40 -6.72 10.07 -5.51
N THR A 41 -7.45 9.07 -4.99
CA THR A 41 -8.62 9.28 -4.12
C THR A 41 -8.27 9.21 -2.64
N ASN A 42 -7.19 8.52 -2.26
CA ASN A 42 -6.71 8.44 -0.88
C ASN A 42 -5.18 8.26 -0.80
N SER A 43 -4.62 8.52 0.38
CA SER A 43 -3.18 8.39 0.64
C SER A 43 -2.68 6.95 0.46
N VAL A 44 -3.51 5.95 0.76
CA VAL A 44 -3.17 4.52 0.63
C VAL A 44 -2.90 4.14 -0.81
N GLY A 45 -3.74 4.57 -1.76
CA GLY A 45 -3.54 4.28 -3.17
C GLY A 45 -2.31 5.01 -3.72
N SER A 46 -2.08 6.25 -3.29
CA SER A 46 -0.86 6.99 -3.64
C SER A 46 0.39 6.29 -3.14
N ASP A 47 0.40 5.78 -1.91
CA ASP A 47 1.50 5.03 -1.32
C ASP A 47 1.73 3.69 -2.06
N ALA A 48 0.65 2.98 -2.38
CA ALA A 48 0.68 1.75 -3.17
C ALA A 48 1.30 1.96 -4.57
N ARG A 49 0.85 3.00 -5.28
CA ARG A 49 1.42 3.39 -6.58
C ARG A 49 2.89 3.81 -6.45
N ALA A 50 3.22 4.59 -5.42
CA ALA A 50 4.60 4.98 -5.15
C ALA A 50 5.47 3.75 -4.86
N ALA A 51 4.98 2.76 -4.12
CA ALA A 51 5.70 1.51 -3.85
C ALA A 51 5.96 0.72 -5.12
N LYS A 52 4.97 0.63 -6.02
CA LYS A 52 5.12 0.01 -7.32
C LYS A 52 6.17 0.71 -8.19
N GLU A 53 6.25 2.04 -8.10
CA GLU A 53 7.25 2.85 -8.80
C GLU A 53 8.61 2.90 -8.06
N GLY A 54 8.75 2.26 -6.90
CA GLY A 54 9.96 2.33 -6.06
C GLY A 54 10.20 3.70 -5.40
N ARG A 55 9.16 4.55 -5.38
CA ARG A 55 9.17 5.94 -4.90
C ARG A 55 8.42 6.14 -3.58
N LEU A 56 7.94 5.07 -2.94
CA LEU A 56 7.26 5.20 -1.66
C LEU A 56 8.24 5.77 -0.63
N LEU A 57 7.94 6.97 -0.13
CA LEU A 57 8.79 7.65 0.83
C LEU A 57 8.63 6.96 2.20
N PRO A 58 9.74 6.61 2.88
CA PRO A 58 9.66 6.17 4.26
C PRO A 58 9.11 7.34 5.08
N ARG A 59 7.87 7.22 5.56
CA ARG A 59 7.32 8.22 6.47
C ARG A 59 7.97 8.00 7.84
N LYS A 60 8.82 8.96 8.22
CA LYS A 60 9.45 9.10 9.55
C LYS A 60 8.41 9.10 10.66
#